data_AF-A0A5F1S7T7-F1
#
_entry.id   AF-A0A5F1S7T7-F1
#
_cell.length_a   1.000
_cell.length_b   1.000
_cell.length_c   1.000
_cell.angle_alpha   90.00
_cell.angle_beta   90.00
_cell.angle_gamma   90.00
#
_symmetry.space_group_name_H-M   'P 1'
#
loop_
_entity.id
_entity.type
_entity.pdbx_description
1 polymer ?
#
loop_
_entity_poly.entity_id
_entity_poly.type
_entity_poly.pdbx_seq_one_letter_code
_entity_poly.pdbx_strand_id
1 'polypeptide(L)'
;MQSHRFIAVGKALAALALSLVVLTAVFAPAAAGEVRFGKNVRIGGHDFSNQTYDSKHRARIYLHNGKPRKEGCVWSKDGHGGRVKVCHLQRK
;
A
#
# COMPACT_ATOMS: atom_id res chain seq x y z
N MET A 1 -34.38 -40.50 10.32
CA MET A 1 -34.40 -39.63 9.12
C MET A 1 -34.04 -38.16 9.38
N GLN A 2 -33.80 -37.71 10.62
CA GLN A 2 -33.47 -36.31 10.92
C GLN A 2 -32.00 -35.95 10.65
N SER A 3 -31.05 -36.86 10.86
CA SER A 3 -29.60 -36.62 10.80
C SER A 3 -29.08 -36.14 9.43
N HIS A 4 -29.57 -36.70 8.32
CA HIS A 4 -29.09 -36.35 6.97
C HIS A 4 -29.49 -34.94 6.52
N ARG A 5 -30.64 -34.43 6.99
CA ARG A 5 -31.09 -33.06 6.69
C ARG A 5 -30.22 -32.02 7.41
N PHE A 6 -29.80 -32.30 8.64
CA PHE A 6 -28.87 -31.43 9.36
C PHE A 6 -27.48 -31.39 8.71
N ILE A 7 -27.00 -32.53 8.19
CA ILE A 7 -25.71 -32.60 7.49
C ILE A 7 -25.77 -31.81 6.16
N ALA A 8 -26.86 -31.94 5.40
CA ALA A 8 -27.02 -31.23 4.12
C ALA A 8 -27.16 -29.71 4.32
N VAL A 9 -27.96 -29.29 5.30
CA VAL A 9 -28.09 -27.87 5.68
C VAL A 9 -26.75 -27.32 6.18
N GLY A 10 -26.01 -28.09 6.99
CA GLY A 10 -24.69 -27.71 7.45
C GLY A 10 -23.69 -27.50 6.31
N LYS A 11 -23.69 -28.37 5.31
CA LYS A 11 -22.83 -28.24 4.11
C LYS A 11 -23.21 -27.04 3.25
N ALA A 12 -24.50 -26.79 3.04
CA ALA A 12 -24.98 -25.65 2.26
C ALA A 12 -24.63 -24.32 2.94
N LEU A 13 -24.81 -24.24 4.26
CA LEU A 13 -24.41 -23.07 5.05
C LEU A 13 -22.90 -22.86 5.04
N ALA A 14 -22.12 -23.94 5.11
CA ALA A 14 -20.65 -23.86 5.02
C ALA A 14 -20.18 -23.36 3.65
N ALA A 15 -20.80 -23.82 2.55
CA ALA A 15 -20.49 -23.36 1.21
C ALA A 15 -20.83 -21.87 1.02
N LEU A 16 -21.99 -21.43 1.53
CA LEU A 16 -22.41 -20.03 1.46
C LEU A 16 -21.47 -19.12 2.28
N ALA A 17 -21.11 -19.55 3.48
CA ALA A 17 -20.15 -18.84 4.33
C ALA A 17 -18.78 -18.71 3.65
N LEU A 18 -18.28 -19.79 3.05
CA LEU A 18 -17.00 -19.77 2.34
C LEU A 18 -17.02 -18.82 1.14
N SER A 19 -18.11 -18.82 0.35
CA SER A 19 -18.25 -17.91 -0.78
C SER A 19 -18.29 -16.44 -0.36
N LEU A 20 -18.89 -16.13 0.79
CA LEU A 20 -18.92 -14.77 1.31
C LEU A 20 -17.54 -14.30 1.79
N VAL A 21 -16.76 -15.20 2.42
CA VAL A 21 -15.37 -14.91 2.85
C VAL A 21 -14.44 -14.67 1.66
N VAL A 22 -14.57 -15.47 0.61
CA VAL A 22 -13.76 -15.27 -0.61
C VAL A 22 -14.10 -13.94 -1.26
N LEU A 23 -15.39 -13.58 -1.32
CA LEU A 23 -15.83 -12.32 -1.91
C LEU A 23 -15.31 -11.11 -1.12
N THR A 24 -15.33 -11.15 0.21
CA THR A 24 -14.80 -10.05 1.03
C THR A 24 -13.28 -9.94 0.93
N ALA A 25 -12.54 -11.06 0.80
CA ALA A 25 -11.10 -11.03 0.65
C ALA A 25 -10.63 -10.44 -0.69
N VAL A 26 -11.36 -10.69 -1.78
CA VAL A 26 -11.00 -10.19 -3.13
C VAL A 26 -11.23 -8.69 -3.27
N PHE A 27 -12.23 -8.14 -2.59
CA PHE A 27 -12.57 -6.71 -2.65
C PHE A 27 -12.03 -5.90 -1.47
N ALA A 28 -11.27 -6.52 -0.56
CA ALA A 28 -10.61 -5.80 0.51
C ALA A 28 -9.52 -4.88 -0.10
N PRO A 29 -9.53 -3.56 0.20
CA PRO A 29 -8.46 -2.68 -0.23
C PRO A 29 -7.14 -3.18 0.38
N ALA A 30 -6.06 -3.20 -0.42
CA ALA A 30 -4.73 -3.53 0.08
C ALA A 30 -4.42 -2.63 1.29
N ALA A 31 -4.26 -3.23 2.46
CA ALA A 31 -3.93 -2.51 3.67
C ALA A 31 -2.64 -1.71 3.41
N ALA A 32 -2.72 -0.39 3.54
CA ALA A 32 -1.55 0.47 3.45
C ALA A 32 -0.56 0.05 4.56
N GLY A 33 0.54 -0.58 4.17
CA GLY A 33 1.58 -0.99 5.12
C GLY A 33 2.21 0.24 5.78
N GLU A 34 2.21 0.25 7.11
CA GLU A 34 2.91 1.26 7.91
C GLU A 34 4.43 1.22 7.61
N VAL A 35 5.00 2.35 7.18
CA VAL A 35 6.46 2.52 7.09
C VAL A 35 6.94 3.15 8.38
N ARG A 36 7.72 2.40 9.16
CA ARG A 36 8.28 2.88 10.43
C ARG A 36 9.54 3.69 10.20
N PHE A 37 9.44 4.98 10.45
CA PHE A 37 10.58 5.88 10.48
C PHE A 37 11.39 5.67 11.77
N GLY A 38 12.70 5.43 11.64
CA GLY A 38 13.61 5.32 12.79
C GLY A 38 13.82 6.66 13.53
N LYS A 39 14.57 6.66 14.64
CA LYS A 39 14.88 7.91 15.34
C LYS A 39 15.66 8.87 14.42
N ASN A 40 15.24 10.15 14.40
CA ASN A 40 15.75 11.28 13.59
C ASN A 40 15.32 11.35 12.11
N VAL A 41 14.13 10.86 11.75
CA VAL A 41 13.56 11.13 10.42
C VAL A 41 12.76 12.44 10.42
N ARG A 42 13.14 13.36 9.54
CA ARG A 42 12.33 14.54 9.17
C ARG A 42 12.18 14.54 7.65
N ILE A 43 10.95 14.38 7.19
CA ILE A 43 10.58 14.50 5.76
C ILE A 43 9.77 15.78 5.64
N GLY A 44 10.36 16.79 5.02
CA GLY A 44 9.77 18.12 4.90
C GLY A 44 10.63 19.00 4.00
N GLY A 45 10.08 20.13 3.59
CA GLY A 45 10.67 21.01 2.57
C GLY A 45 9.76 21.14 1.36
N HIS A 46 10.11 22.06 0.46
CA HIS A 46 9.30 22.41 -0.71
C HIS A 46 8.85 21.19 -1.53
N ASP A 47 9.73 20.18 -1.64
CA ASP A 47 9.47 18.98 -2.42
C ASP A 47 8.46 18.01 -1.77
N PHE A 48 8.14 18.14 -0.48
CA PHE A 48 7.24 17.24 0.23
C PHE A 48 6.00 17.94 0.80
N SER A 49 6.01 19.27 0.90
CA SER A 49 4.89 20.08 1.37
C SER A 49 3.67 19.99 0.44
N ASN A 50 2.47 20.13 1.03
CA ASN A 50 1.17 20.18 0.33
C ASN A 50 0.89 19.00 -0.61
N GLN A 51 1.39 17.80 -0.27
CA GLN A 51 1.17 16.58 -1.05
C GLN A 51 0.56 15.48 -0.21
N THR A 52 -0.39 14.76 -0.81
CA THR A 52 -0.98 13.55 -0.23
C THR A 52 -0.32 12.34 -0.88
N TYR A 53 0.10 11.38 -0.04
CA TYR A 53 0.64 10.12 -0.51
C TYR A 53 -0.36 9.00 -0.29
N ASP A 54 -0.76 8.33 -1.37
CA ASP A 54 -1.73 7.24 -1.38
C ASP A 54 -1.22 6.08 -2.26
N SER A 55 -2.04 5.06 -2.50
CA SER A 55 -1.65 3.90 -3.31
C SER A 55 -1.29 4.25 -4.76
N LYS A 56 -1.88 5.32 -5.31
CA LYS A 56 -1.65 5.85 -6.66
C LYS A 56 -0.66 7.01 -6.69
N HIS A 57 -0.43 7.72 -5.58
CA HIS A 57 0.50 8.82 -5.44
C HIS A 57 1.55 8.48 -4.39
N ARG A 58 2.63 7.81 -4.80
CA ARG A 58 3.64 7.28 -3.87
C ARG A 58 4.91 8.14 -3.89
N ALA A 59 5.70 8.10 -2.82
CA ALA A 59 7.05 8.64 -2.81
C ALA A 59 8.10 7.54 -2.61
N ARG A 60 9.24 7.70 -3.30
CA ARG A 60 10.46 6.93 -3.08
C ARG A 60 11.60 7.91 -2.80
N ILE A 61 12.14 7.85 -1.60
CA ILE A 61 13.16 8.78 -1.12
C ILE A 61 14.48 8.02 -0.98
N TYR A 62 15.47 8.40 -1.79
CA TYR A 62 16.83 7.89 -1.72
C TYR A 62 17.72 8.92 -1.01
N LEU A 63 18.26 8.54 0.14
CA LEU A 63 19.17 9.36 0.94
C LEU A 63 20.62 8.94 0.69
N HIS A 64 21.46 9.87 0.24
CA HIS A 64 22.87 9.64 -0.10
C HIS A 64 23.78 10.34 0.90
N ASN A 65 24.91 9.73 1.30
CA ASN A 65 25.87 10.37 2.21
C ASN A 65 26.68 11.50 1.54
N GLY A 66 26.63 11.62 0.22
CA GLY A 66 27.27 12.69 -0.57
C GLY A 66 26.34 13.20 -1.66
N LYS A 67 26.80 14.16 -2.47
CA LYS A 67 25.96 14.81 -3.49
C LYS A 67 25.49 13.80 -4.55
N PRO A 68 24.18 13.56 -4.71
CA PRO A 68 23.67 12.67 -5.74
C PRO A 68 23.88 13.27 -7.15
N ARG A 69 24.13 12.42 -8.16
CA ARG A 69 24.31 12.85 -9.57
C ARG A 69 23.07 13.56 -10.15
N LYS A 70 21.89 13.27 -9.61
CA LYS A 70 20.59 13.81 -10.03
C LYS A 70 19.82 14.23 -8.79
N GLU A 71 20.27 15.29 -8.13
CA GLU A 71 19.63 15.81 -6.93
C GLU A 71 18.22 16.35 -7.23
N GLY A 72 17.29 16.15 -6.29
CA GLY A 72 15.93 16.65 -6.37
C GLY A 72 14.88 15.56 -6.56
N CYS A 73 13.64 16.00 -6.80
CA CYS A 73 12.47 15.13 -6.91
C CYS A 73 11.81 15.24 -8.29
N VAL A 74 11.48 14.09 -8.88
CA VAL A 74 10.79 14.01 -10.16
C VAL A 74 9.58 13.08 -10.09
N TRP A 75 8.52 13.43 -10.81
CA TRP A 75 7.38 12.55 -10.97
C TRP A 75 7.64 11.56 -12.10
N SER A 76 7.47 10.28 -11.81
CA SER A 76 7.49 9.21 -12.78
C SER A 76 6.14 8.51 -12.84
N LYS A 77 5.72 8.08 -14.03
CA LYS A 77 4.55 7.21 -14.19
C LYS A 77 4.89 5.85 -13.58
N ASP A 78 3.96 5.25 -12.85
CA ASP A 78 4.21 3.99 -12.17
C ASP A 78 3.78 2.74 -12.96
N GLY A 79 3.27 2.93 -14.18
CA GLY A 79 2.82 1.84 -15.07
C GLY A 79 1.44 1.29 -14.75
N HIS A 80 0.82 1.67 -13.63
CA HIS A 80 -0.46 1.14 -13.14
C HIS A 80 -1.53 2.23 -12.98
N GLY A 81 -1.38 3.35 -13.70
CA GLY A 81 -2.29 4.50 -13.63
C GLY A 81 -2.02 5.45 -12.46
N GLY A 82 -0.96 5.23 -11.71
CA GLY A 82 -0.46 6.13 -10.66
C GLY A 82 0.83 6.86 -11.05
N ARG A 83 1.35 7.62 -10.10
CA ARG A 83 2.62 8.33 -10.19
C ARG A 83 3.43 8.11 -8.93
N VAL A 84 4.75 7.98 -9.10
CA VAL A 84 5.71 7.88 -8.01
C VAL A 84 6.63 9.09 -8.07
N LYS A 85 6.70 9.85 -6.97
CA LYS A 85 7.67 10.91 -6.78
C LYS A 85 8.99 10.28 -6.35
N VAL A 86 9.98 10.33 -7.21
CA VAL A 86 11.32 9.78 -6.97
C VAL A 86 12.24 10.92 -6.57
N CYS A 87 12.79 10.85 -5.37
CA CYS A 87 13.65 11.88 -4.79
C CYS A 87 15.04 11.32 -4.51
N HIS A 88 16.07 12.03 -4.96
CA HIS A 88 17.46 11.77 -4.59
C HIS A 88 17.97 12.96 -3.79
N LEU A 89 18.17 12.74 -2.49
CA LEU A 89 18.53 13.79 -1.54
C LEU A 89 19.84 13.43 -0.85
N GLN A 90 20.66 14.44 -0.56
CA GLN A 90 21.83 14.28 0.28
C GLN A 90 21.43 14.29 1.76
N ARG A 91 22.04 13.40 2.57
CA ARG A 91 21.97 13.46 4.03
C ARG A 91 22.76 14.68 4.50
N LYS A 92 22.13 15.50 5.33
CA LYS A 92 22.83 16.58 6.03
C LYS A 92 23.65 16.02 7.19
#